data_AF-A0A7G2C8C9-F1
#
_entry.id   AF-A0A7G2C8C9-F1
#
_cell.length_a   1.000
_cell.length_b   1.000
_cell.length_c   1.000
_cell.angle_alpha   90.00
_cell.angle_beta   90.00
_cell.angle_gamma   90.00
#
_symmetry.space_group_name_H-M   'P 1'
#
loop_
_entity.id
_entity.type
_entity.pdbx_description
1 polymer ?
#
loop_
_entity_poly.entity_id
_entity_poly.type
_entity_poly.pdbx_seq_one_letter_code
_entity_poly.pdbx_strand_id
1 'polypeptide(L)'
;MLEAKVWERIQSVFGEEYVRQNGGYMTAGDAETMVGVLLFLHANLHNALAKDQRLTVQQFVEDCNACLEIPLERSEVEAIYERMARGKWELDSLGRTPKEAAQSRQAGSLVSKIQWALVKRESEEQQINNNHNDGKKDTPVHVDPNAALEEEKGWESVKKEKKNIPFHNI
;
A
#
# COMPACT_ATOMS: atom_id res chain seq x y z
N MET A 1 13.77 16.77 -4.54
CA MET A 1 13.02 17.06 -5.78
C MET A 1 12.12 15.91 -6.23
N LEU A 2 12.60 14.66 -6.28
CA LEU A 2 11.76 13.51 -6.66
C LEU A 2 10.57 13.30 -5.71
N GLU A 3 10.81 13.40 -4.41
CA GLU A 3 9.79 13.16 -3.38
C GLU A 3 8.62 14.17 -3.45
N ALA A 4 8.90 15.45 -3.72
CA ALA A 4 7.85 16.47 -3.88
C ALA A 4 6.94 16.15 -5.08
N LYS A 5 7.51 15.78 -6.23
CA LYS A 5 6.73 15.38 -7.41
C LYS A 5 5.91 14.11 -7.19
N VAL A 6 6.41 13.18 -6.37
CA VAL A 6 5.65 11.98 -5.97
C VAL A 6 4.45 12.39 -5.12
N TRP A 7 4.62 13.32 -4.18
CA TRP A 7 3.52 13.84 -3.37
C TRP A 7 2.48 14.60 -4.18
N GLU A 8 2.89 15.48 -5.09
CA GLU A 8 1.99 16.15 -6.04
C GLU A 8 1.15 15.12 -6.81
N ARG A 9 1.79 14.06 -7.31
CA ARG A 9 1.07 13.00 -8.04
C ARG A 9 0.09 12.24 -7.14
N ILE A 10 0.47 11.94 -5.90
CA ILE A 10 -0.41 11.26 -4.94
C ILE A 10 -1.63 12.12 -4.62
N GLN A 11 -1.43 13.41 -4.35
CA GLN A 11 -2.50 14.36 -4.03
C GLN A 11 -3.47 14.53 -5.19
N SER A 12 -2.95 14.70 -6.42
CA SER A 12 -3.77 14.82 -7.63
C SER A 12 -4.63 13.57 -7.87
N VAL A 13 -4.03 12.38 -7.80
CA VAL A 13 -4.78 11.11 -7.96
C VAL A 13 -5.82 10.94 -6.86
N PHE A 14 -5.50 11.33 -5.62
CA PHE A 14 -6.47 11.30 -4.53
C PHE A 14 -7.64 12.25 -4.80
N GLY A 15 -7.38 13.48 -5.23
CA GLY A 15 -8.41 14.48 -5.46
C GLY A 15 -9.43 14.05 -6.52
N GLU A 16 -8.93 13.53 -7.65
CA GLU A 16 -9.77 12.96 -8.72
C GLU A 16 -10.65 11.81 -8.19
N GLU A 17 -10.04 10.88 -7.47
CA GLU A 17 -10.72 9.69 -6.97
C GLU A 17 -11.72 10.02 -5.84
N TYR A 18 -11.39 10.99 -4.99
CA TYR A 18 -12.27 11.45 -3.91
C TYR A 18 -13.56 12.03 -4.49
N VAL A 19 -13.47 12.90 -5.49
CA VAL A 19 -14.64 13.49 -6.14
C VAL A 19 -15.45 12.43 -6.90
N ARG A 20 -14.79 11.48 -7.54
CA ARG A 20 -15.45 10.36 -8.22
C ARG A 20 -16.34 9.56 -7.25
N GLN A 21 -15.92 9.41 -6.00
CA GLN A 21 -16.66 8.67 -4.97
C GLN A 21 -17.66 9.54 -4.19
N ASN A 22 -17.35 10.83 -3.98
CA ASN A 22 -18.09 11.75 -3.11
C ASN A 22 -18.61 12.95 -3.91
N GLY A 23 -19.22 12.68 -5.07
CA GLY A 23 -19.64 13.71 -6.02
C GLY A 23 -20.48 14.81 -5.39
N GLY A 24 -20.12 16.07 -5.66
CA GLY A 24 -20.84 17.25 -5.19
C GLY A 24 -20.43 17.76 -3.79
N TYR A 25 -19.48 17.10 -3.12
CA TYR A 25 -19.01 17.54 -1.80
C TYR A 25 -17.95 18.66 -1.88
N MET A 26 -16.93 18.49 -2.71
CA MET A 26 -15.87 19.49 -2.97
C MET A 26 -15.31 19.32 -4.39
N THR A 27 -14.51 20.27 -4.84
CA THR A 27 -13.81 20.18 -6.13
C THR A 27 -12.62 19.21 -6.05
N ALA A 28 -12.13 18.74 -7.19
CA ALA A 28 -10.95 17.87 -7.21
C ALA A 28 -9.70 18.63 -6.72
N GLY A 29 -9.61 19.93 -7.02
CA GLY A 29 -8.53 20.80 -6.54
C GLY A 29 -8.59 21.04 -5.03
N ASP A 30 -9.79 21.25 -4.46
CA ASP A 30 -9.95 21.35 -3.01
C ASP A 30 -9.60 20.04 -2.32
N ALA A 31 -10.01 18.90 -2.89
CA ALA A 31 -9.64 17.58 -2.38
C ALA A 31 -8.13 17.34 -2.43
N GLU A 32 -7.47 17.73 -3.52
CA GLU A 32 -6.01 17.69 -3.67
C GLU A 32 -5.31 18.53 -2.58
N THR A 33 -5.75 19.78 -2.40
CA THR A 33 -5.26 20.70 -1.37
C THR A 33 -5.45 20.14 0.03
N MET A 34 -6.64 19.59 0.32
CA MET A 34 -6.97 19.01 1.63
C MET A 34 -6.03 17.87 2.00
N VAL A 35 -5.58 17.04 1.06
CA VAL A 35 -4.58 16.00 1.37
C VAL A 35 -3.28 16.62 1.90
N GLY A 36 -2.80 17.68 1.25
CA GLY A 36 -1.61 18.41 1.69
C GLY A 36 -1.79 19.05 3.06
N VAL A 37 -2.90 19.76 3.26
CA VAL A 37 -3.26 20.42 4.51
C VAL A 37 -3.34 19.41 5.67
N LEU A 38 -3.99 18.26 5.45
CA LEU A 38 -4.12 17.22 6.46
C LEU A 38 -2.79 16.54 6.77
N LEU A 39 -1.95 16.29 5.77
CA LEU A 39 -0.61 15.74 5.98
C LEU A 39 0.26 16.71 6.79
N PHE A 40 0.17 18.01 6.50
CA PHE A 40 0.84 19.06 7.26
C PHE A 40 0.34 19.10 8.71
N LEU A 41 -0.98 19.11 8.92
CA LEU A 41 -1.57 19.10 10.26
C LEU A 41 -1.12 17.86 11.04
N HIS A 42 -1.15 16.68 10.42
CA HIS A 42 -0.67 15.44 11.01
C HIS A 42 0.78 15.56 11.48
N ALA A 43 1.66 16.03 10.58
CA ALA A 43 3.07 16.22 10.89
C ALA A 43 3.25 17.26 12.02
N ASN A 44 2.50 18.35 12.02
CA ASN A 44 2.59 19.38 13.04
C ASN A 44 2.16 18.86 14.43
N LEU A 45 1.02 18.15 14.53
CA LEU A 45 0.50 17.67 15.80
C LEU A 45 1.36 16.54 16.41
N HIS A 46 1.84 15.62 15.57
CA HIS A 46 2.49 14.38 16.02
C HIS A 46 4.02 14.39 15.94
N ASN A 47 4.63 15.42 15.38
CA ASN A 47 6.08 15.58 15.42
C ASN A 47 6.55 16.03 16.82
N ALA A 48 7.34 15.17 17.47
CA ALA A 48 7.86 15.44 18.81
C ALA A 48 8.78 16.67 18.88
N LEU A 49 9.35 17.12 17.75
CA LEU A 49 10.20 18.30 17.65
C LEU A 49 9.40 19.61 17.56
N ALA A 50 8.12 19.55 17.22
CA ALA A 50 7.26 20.73 16.98
C ALA A 50 6.33 21.06 18.17
N LYS A 51 6.58 20.51 19.37
CA LYS A 51 5.65 20.58 20.52
C LYS A 51 5.23 22.01 20.88
N ASP A 52 6.15 22.96 20.82
CA ASP A 52 5.90 24.36 21.21
C ASP A 52 5.31 25.21 20.06
N GLN A 53 5.21 24.65 18.85
CA GLN A 53 4.73 25.32 17.64
C GLN A 53 3.54 24.58 17.02
N ARG A 54 2.76 23.87 17.84
CA ARG A 54 1.58 23.17 17.38
C ARG A 54 0.51 24.15 16.94
N LEU A 55 -0.06 23.90 15.78
CA LEU A 55 -1.16 24.65 15.21
C LEU A 55 -2.36 24.53 16.14
N THR A 56 -2.96 25.65 16.53
CA THR A 56 -4.21 25.65 17.30
C THR A 56 -5.38 25.31 16.38
N VAL A 57 -6.50 24.86 16.95
CA VAL A 57 -7.71 24.60 16.16
C VAL A 57 -8.19 25.86 15.43
N GLN A 58 -8.14 27.01 16.09
CA GLN A 58 -8.55 28.30 15.50
C GLN A 58 -7.69 28.66 14.28
N GLN A 59 -6.36 28.56 14.43
CA GLN A 59 -5.41 28.81 13.36
C GLN A 59 -5.61 27.82 12.20
N PHE A 60 -5.83 26.55 12.51
CA PHE A 60 -6.10 25.53 11.50
C PHE A 60 -7.36 25.85 10.69
N VAL A 61 -8.45 26.23 11.36
CA VAL A 61 -9.72 26.55 10.67
C VAL A 61 -9.54 27.71 9.70
N GLU A 62 -8.83 28.75 10.12
CA GLU A 62 -8.57 29.94 9.32
C GLU A 62 -7.66 29.61 8.12
N ASP A 63 -6.52 28.97 8.36
CA ASP A 63 -5.55 28.65 7.31
C ASP A 63 -6.09 27.61 6.33
N CYS A 64 -6.79 26.58 6.82
CA CYS A 64 -7.39 25.53 5.99
C CYS A 64 -8.36 26.15 4.98
N ASN A 65 -9.30 26.97 5.46
CA ASN A 65 -10.29 27.59 4.58
C ASN A 65 -9.70 28.65 3.64
N ALA A 66 -8.57 29.27 4.00
CA ALA A 66 -7.85 30.17 3.11
C ALA A 66 -7.18 29.45 1.92
N CYS A 67 -6.92 28.14 2.05
CA CYS A 67 -6.34 27.33 0.99
C CYS A 67 -7.36 26.74 0.01
N LEU A 68 -8.65 26.76 0.35
CA LEU A 68 -9.71 26.15 -0.45
C LEU A 68 -10.38 27.19 -1.36
N GLU A 69 -10.73 26.78 -2.57
CA GLU A 69 -11.59 27.55 -3.47
C GLU A 69 -13.00 27.65 -2.89
N ILE A 70 -13.50 26.54 -2.32
CA ILE A 70 -14.78 26.47 -1.62
C ILE A 70 -14.53 26.19 -0.14
N PRO A 71 -14.64 27.20 0.74
CA PRO A 71 -14.47 27.02 2.18
C PRO A 71 -15.47 26.01 2.76
N LEU A 72 -14.99 25.20 3.69
CA LEU A 72 -15.82 24.26 4.45
C LEU A 72 -16.44 24.95 5.66
N GLU A 73 -17.55 24.38 6.13
CA GLU A 73 -18.20 24.80 7.36
C GLU A 73 -17.23 24.70 8.55
N ARG A 74 -17.19 25.73 9.39
CA ARG A 74 -16.25 25.80 10.53
C ARG A 74 -16.31 24.54 11.39
N SER A 75 -17.50 24.08 11.73
CA SER A 75 -17.69 22.89 12.57
C SER A 75 -17.13 21.62 11.93
N GLU A 76 -17.10 21.55 10.61
CA GLU A 76 -16.53 20.42 9.88
C GLU A 76 -15.00 20.42 9.99
N VAL A 77 -14.38 21.58 9.81
CA VAL A 77 -12.93 21.75 9.91
C VAL A 77 -12.44 21.53 11.35
N GLU A 78 -13.20 21.98 12.34
CA GLU A 78 -12.95 21.66 13.75
C GLU A 78 -13.03 20.15 14.01
N ALA A 79 -14.05 19.48 13.47
CA ALA A 79 -14.17 18.03 13.60
C ALA A 79 -13.02 17.27 12.92
N ILE A 80 -12.51 17.77 11.79
CA ILE A 80 -11.30 17.27 11.13
C ILE A 80 -10.10 17.40 12.07
N TYR A 81 -9.86 18.58 12.64
CA TYR A 81 -8.75 18.83 13.56
C TYR A 81 -8.77 17.87 14.75
N GLU A 82 -9.92 17.73 15.39
CA GLU A 82 -10.09 16.83 16.55
C GLU A 82 -9.87 15.36 16.21
N ARG A 83 -10.22 14.92 15.00
CA ARG A 83 -9.88 13.55 14.54
C ARG A 83 -8.37 13.39 14.38
N MET A 84 -7.71 14.37 13.77
CA MET A 84 -6.27 14.35 13.53
C MET A 84 -5.45 14.44 14.83
N ALA A 85 -5.94 15.20 15.81
CA ALA A 85 -5.29 15.30 17.12
C ALA A 85 -5.36 13.99 17.91
N ARG A 86 -6.47 13.24 17.80
CA ARG A 86 -6.68 11.98 18.52
C ARG A 86 -5.91 10.79 17.96
N GLY A 87 -5.69 10.76 16.64
CA GLY A 87 -5.10 9.61 15.96
C GLY A 87 -3.90 9.98 15.10
N LYS A 88 -2.76 9.35 15.36
CA LYS A 88 -1.62 9.40 14.45
C LYS A 88 -1.85 8.44 13.28
N TRP A 89 -1.70 8.92 12.05
CA TRP A 89 -1.68 8.08 10.87
C TRP A 89 -0.39 7.25 10.84
N GLU A 90 -0.55 5.95 10.63
CA GLU A 90 0.58 5.06 10.34
C GLU A 90 0.95 5.18 8.86
N LEU A 91 1.81 6.14 8.55
CA LEU A 91 2.26 6.40 7.17
C LEU A 91 3.24 5.34 6.64
N ASP A 92 3.88 4.58 7.52
CA ASP A 92 4.74 3.45 7.15
C ASP A 92 4.69 2.37 8.23
N SER A 93 4.07 1.24 7.90
CA SER A 93 4.02 0.04 8.74
C SER A 93 5.32 -0.77 8.73
N LEU A 94 6.25 -0.44 7.83
CA LEU A 94 7.51 -1.16 7.64
C LEU A 94 8.71 -0.43 8.25
N GLY A 95 8.52 0.82 8.71
CA GLY A 95 9.54 1.62 9.40
C GLY A 95 10.80 1.90 8.59
N ARG A 96 10.72 1.86 7.25
CA ARG A 96 11.85 2.02 6.34
C ARG A 96 11.85 3.43 5.76
N THR A 97 13.01 4.07 5.81
CA THR A 97 13.26 5.26 5.01
C THR A 97 13.12 4.94 3.51
N PRO A 98 12.79 5.91 2.64
CA PRO A 98 12.74 5.72 1.19
C PRO A 98 14.02 5.10 0.62
N LYS A 99 15.18 5.39 1.23
CA LYS A 99 16.48 4.80 0.91
C LYS A 99 16.55 3.31 1.24
N GLU A 100 16.09 2.89 2.41
CA GLU A 100 16.03 1.49 2.82
C GLU A 100 15.01 0.70 1.98
N ALA A 101 13.90 1.33 1.60
CA ALA A 101 12.94 0.74 0.66
C ALA A 101 13.56 0.55 -0.74
N ALA A 102 14.33 1.52 -1.24
CA ALA A 102 15.03 1.41 -2.52
C ALA A 102 16.12 0.32 -2.51
N GLN A 103 16.89 0.22 -1.42
CA GLN A 103 17.90 -0.82 -1.22
C GLN A 103 17.26 -2.22 -1.14
N SER A 104 16.13 -2.34 -0.44
CA SER A 104 15.37 -3.60 -0.35
C SER A 104 14.85 -4.06 -1.73
N ARG A 105 14.36 -3.14 -2.57
CA ARG A 105 13.95 -3.46 -3.95
C ARG A 105 15.14 -3.91 -4.82
N GLN A 106 16.30 -3.28 -4.67
CA GLN A 106 17.52 -3.70 -5.37
C GLN A 106 18.00 -5.07 -4.91
N ALA A 107 17.97 -5.35 -3.61
CA ALA A 107 18.33 -6.65 -3.04
C ALA A 107 17.39 -7.75 -3.53
N GLY A 108 16.07 -7.51 -3.54
CA GLY A 108 15.08 -8.44 -4.10
C GLY A 108 15.33 -8.71 -5.59
N SER A 109 15.64 -7.68 -6.38
CA SER A 109 16.00 -7.86 -7.79
C SER A 109 17.28 -8.68 -7.98
N LEU A 110 18.27 -8.56 -7.09
CA LEU A 110 19.52 -9.33 -7.16
C LEU A 110 19.29 -10.80 -6.79
N VAL A 111 18.50 -11.06 -5.73
CA VAL A 111 18.12 -12.42 -5.33
C VAL A 111 17.38 -13.13 -6.44
N SER A 112 16.39 -12.47 -7.07
CA SER A 112 15.67 -13.04 -8.21
C SER A 112 16.59 -13.33 -9.40
N LYS A 113 17.55 -12.44 -9.71
CA LYS A 113 18.52 -12.66 -10.79
C LYS A 113 19.45 -13.84 -10.50
N ILE A 114 19.87 -14.01 -9.25
CA ILE A 114 20.71 -15.14 -8.82
C ILE A 114 19.92 -16.44 -8.92
N GLN A 115 18.66 -16.45 -8.47
CA GLN A 115 17.81 -17.64 -8.55
C GLN A 115 17.55 -18.06 -10.01
N TRP A 116 17.27 -17.11 -10.90
CA TRP A 116 17.16 -17.37 -12.33
C TRP A 116 18.46 -17.92 -12.94
N ALA A 117 19.61 -17.40 -12.52
CA ALA A 117 20.90 -17.90 -13.00
C ALA A 117 21.22 -19.32 -12.51
N LEU A 118 20.81 -19.67 -11.29
CA LEU A 118 20.96 -21.01 -10.73
C LEU A 118 20.06 -22.02 -11.44
N VAL A 119 18.77 -21.70 -11.61
CA VAL A 119 17.81 -22.54 -12.35
C VAL A 119 18.28 -22.76 -13.80
N LYS A 120 18.81 -21.71 -14.44
CA LYS A 120 19.36 -21.82 -15.79
C LYS A 120 20.56 -22.77 -15.85
N ARG A 121 21.50 -22.69 -14.89
CA ARG A 121 22.64 -23.63 -14.83
C ARG A 121 22.20 -25.07 -14.62
N GLU A 122 21.25 -25.32 -13.71
CA GLU A 122 20.72 -26.68 -13.48
C GLU A 122 20.05 -27.24 -14.74
N SER A 123 19.33 -26.39 -15.50
CA SER A 123 18.73 -26.81 -16.77
C SER A 123 19.77 -27.12 -17.87
N GLU A 124 20.88 -26.37 -17.90
CA GLU A 124 21.99 -26.58 -18.83
C GLU A 124 22.79 -27.85 -18.47
N GLU A 125 23.00 -28.13 -17.18
CA GLU A 125 23.64 -29.36 -16.70
C GLU A 125 22.79 -30.62 -16.96
N GLN A 126 21.46 -30.52 -16.86
CA GLN A 126 20.55 -31.62 -17.23
C GLN A 126 20.53 -31.90 -18.74
N GLN A 127 20.71 -30.88 -19.59
CA GLN A 127 20.85 -31.09 -21.04
C GLN A 127 22.16 -31.78 -21.42
N ILE A 128 23.25 -31.53 -20.69
CA ILE A 128 24.54 -32.20 -20.92
C ILE A 128 24.47 -33.68 -20.53
N ASN A 129 23.78 -34.01 -19.43
CA ASN A 129 23.62 -35.41 -18.98
C ASN A 129 22.68 -36.24 -19.87
N ASN A 130 21.76 -35.61 -20.61
CA ASN A 130 20.86 -36.33 -21.53
C ASN A 130 21.52 -36.74 -22.85
N ASN A 131 22.72 -36.23 -23.18
CA ASN A 131 23.45 -36.60 -24.40
C ASN A 131 24.35 -37.85 -24.26
N HIS A 132 24.33 -38.54 -23.10
CA HIS A 132 25.16 -39.74 -22.89
C HIS A 132 24.35 -41.04 -22.72
N ASN A 133 23.06 -41.05 -23.06
CA ASN A 133 22.26 -42.26 -23.02
C ASN A 133 21.49 -42.44 -24.33
N ASP A 134 22.19 -43.02 -25.30
CA ASP A 134 21.60 -43.44 -26.56
C ASP A 134 20.71 -44.68 -26.30
N GLY A 135 19.40 -44.53 -26.51
CA GLY A 135 18.47 -45.66 -26.62
C GLY A 135 17.39 -45.81 -25.55
N LYS A 136 16.43 -44.88 -25.48
CA LYS A 136 15.00 -45.23 -25.32
C LYS A 136 14.12 -44.02 -25.62
N LYS A 137 13.16 -44.20 -26.54
CA LYS A 137 12.14 -43.21 -26.87
C LYS A 137 11.14 -43.12 -25.74
N ASP A 138 11.23 -42.08 -24.92
CA ASP A 138 10.13 -41.63 -24.06
C ASP A 138 9.67 -40.24 -24.51
N THR A 139 8.35 -40.08 -24.56
CA THR A 139 7.60 -38.96 -25.13
C THR A 139 7.79 -37.69 -24.28
N PRO A 140 7.85 -36.47 -24.87
CA PRO A 140 8.04 -35.26 -24.07
C PRO A 140 6.76 -34.94 -23.28
N VAL A 141 6.89 -34.89 -21.95
CA VAL A 141 5.87 -34.30 -21.07
C VAL A 141 5.90 -32.79 -21.29
N HIS A 142 4.90 -32.28 -21.99
CA HIS A 142 4.63 -30.85 -22.06
C HIS A 142 4.29 -30.36 -20.66
N VAL A 143 5.18 -29.56 -20.06
CA VAL A 143 4.87 -28.86 -18.81
C VAL A 143 4.01 -27.65 -19.18
N ASP A 144 2.77 -27.62 -18.71
CA ASP A 144 1.87 -26.49 -18.86
C ASP A 144 2.29 -25.37 -17.89
N PRO A 145 2.67 -24.17 -18.36
CA PRO A 145 3.07 -23.06 -17.50
C PRO A 145 1.93 -22.49 -16.64
N ASN A 146 0.67 -22.94 -16.81
CA ASN A 146 -0.45 -22.51 -15.97
C ASN A 146 -0.72 -23.38 -14.73
N ALA A 147 0.00 -24.48 -14.52
CA ALA A 147 -0.22 -25.35 -13.36
C ALA A 147 0.10 -24.67 -12.00
N ALA A 148 0.86 -23.57 -12.00
CA ALA A 148 1.22 -22.83 -10.78
C ALA A 148 0.16 -21.81 -10.32
N LEU A 149 -0.98 -21.68 -11.01
CA LEU A 149 -2.05 -20.72 -10.64
C LEU A 149 -3.29 -21.38 -10.00
N GLU A 150 -3.34 -22.71 -9.85
CA GLU A 150 -4.51 -23.42 -9.30
C GLU A 150 -4.38 -23.80 -7.80
N GLU A 151 -3.22 -23.59 -7.15
CA GLU A 151 -3.03 -23.99 -5.75
C GLU A 151 -3.55 -22.99 -4.69
N GLU A 152 -4.00 -21.79 -5.07
CA GLU A 152 -4.54 -20.80 -4.11
C GLU A 152 -6.07 -20.79 -3.96
N LYS A 153 -6.80 -21.78 -4.50
CA LYS A 153 -8.26 -21.92 -4.23
C LYS A 153 -8.65 -23.00 -3.22
N GLY A 154 -7.66 -23.66 -2.59
CA GLY A 154 -7.89 -24.78 -1.67
C GLY A 154 -8.22 -24.42 -0.20
N TRP A 155 -8.11 -23.16 0.22
CA TRP A 155 -8.22 -22.79 1.64
C TRP A 155 -9.62 -22.37 2.10
N GLU A 156 -10.60 -22.17 1.21
CA GLU A 156 -11.97 -21.78 1.61
C GLU A 156 -12.90 -22.95 1.96
N SER A 157 -12.47 -24.21 1.83
CA SER A 157 -13.36 -25.38 2.06
C SER A 157 -13.13 -26.14 3.36
N VAL A 158 -12.26 -25.68 4.28
CA VAL A 158 -12.06 -26.32 5.59
C VAL A 158 -12.47 -25.39 6.72
N LYS A 159 -13.78 -25.14 6.87
CA LYS A 159 -14.37 -24.69 8.16
C LYS A 159 -15.90 -24.78 8.27
N LYS A 160 -16.59 -25.46 7.35
CA LYS A 160 -18.00 -25.83 7.50
C LYS A 160 -18.15 -27.35 7.55
N GLU A 161 -17.89 -27.95 8.72
CA GLU A 161 -18.68 -29.05 9.28
C GLU A 161 -18.04 -29.62 10.55
N LYS A 162 -18.41 -29.07 11.71
CA LYS A 162 -18.70 -29.88 12.89
C LYS A 162 -19.97 -29.32 13.54
N LYS A 163 -21.08 -30.03 13.30
CA LYS A 163 -22.40 -29.80 13.88
C LYS A 163 -22.40 -30.16 15.38
N ASN A 164 -23.21 -29.41 16.12
CA ASN A 164 -24.01 -29.78 17.29
C ASN A 164 -23.38 -30.53 18.46
N ILE A 165 -23.25 -29.83 19.60
CA ILE A 165 -23.61 -30.35 20.93
C ILE A 165 -24.32 -29.21 21.71
N PRO A 166 -25.50 -29.45 22.34
CA PRO A 166 -26.29 -28.42 23.03
C PRO A 166 -25.85 -28.22 24.50
N PHE A 167 -26.46 -27.24 25.20
CA PHE A 167 -26.68 -27.06 26.67
C PHE A 167 -26.49 -25.57 27.05
N HIS A 168 -27.55 -24.80 27.29
CA HIS A 168 -28.37 -24.60 28.52
C HIS A 168 -27.91 -23.46 29.42
N ASN A 169 -28.91 -22.67 29.85
CA ASN A 169 -28.89 -21.51 30.75
C ASN A 169 -27.99 -21.69 31.97
N ILE A 170 -27.26 -20.61 32.34
CA ILE A 170 -27.34 -19.91 33.63
C ILE A 170 -27.09 -18.42 33.37
#